data_AF-I3V1W9-F1
#
_entry.id   AF-I3V1W9-F1
#
_cell.length_a   1.000
_cell.length_b   1.000
_cell.length_c   1.000
_cell.angle_alpha   90.00
_cell.angle_beta   90.00
_cell.angle_gamma   90.00
#
_symmetry.space_group_name_H-M   'P 1'
#
loop_
_entity.id
_entity.type
_entity.pdbx_description
1 polymer ?
#
loop_
_entity_poly.entity_id
_entity_poly.type
_entity_poly.pdbx_seq_one_letter_code
_entity_poly.pdbx_strand_id
1 'polypeptide(L)' 'MEKAMSNYNCDYVRRHYGVPAEIGRRVIANGEPGVIMADRGQYIGVILDSDPKKRIRNYHPTWEMQYGEMA' A
#
# COMPACT_ATOMS: atom_id res chain seq x y z
N MET A 1 -3.25 -18.57 -13.26
CA MET A 1 -3.54 -18.47 -11.81
C MET A 1 -4.02 -17.05 -11.54
N GLU A 2 -5.32 -16.81 -11.75
CA GLU A 2 -5.94 -15.50 -11.52
C GLU A 2 -6.12 -15.35 -10.01
N LYS A 3 -5.32 -14.46 -9.41
CA LYS A 3 -5.40 -14.19 -7.97
C LYS A 3 -6.72 -13.46 -7.75
N ALA A 4 -7.66 -14.08 -7.04
CA ALA A 4 -8.90 -13.43 -6.64
C ALA A 4 -8.58 -12.08 -5.99
N MET A 5 -8.85 -10.98 -6.72
CA MET A 5 -8.90 -9.66 -6.12
C MET A 5 -10.08 -9.69 -5.19
N SER A 6 -9.81 -9.85 -3.89
CA SER A 6 -10.85 -9.72 -2.88
C SER A 6 -11.49 -8.35 -3.05
N ASN A 7 -12.82 -8.32 -3.07
CA ASN A 7 -13.66 -7.13 -3.27
C ASN A 7 -13.52 -6.07 -2.15
N TYR A 8 -12.47 -6.15 -1.33
CA TYR A 8 -12.21 -5.40 -0.10
C TYR A 8 -10.78 -4.87 -0.05
N ASN A 9 -10.19 -4.54 -1.20
CA ASN A 9 -8.82 -4.04 -1.30
C ASN A 9 -8.62 -2.80 -0.40
N CYS A 10 -7.90 -2.99 0.71
CA CYS A 10 -7.64 -1.98 1.73
C CYS A 10 -8.92 -1.32 2.26
N ASP A 11 -10.05 -2.05 2.34
CA ASP A 11 -11.37 -1.46 2.63
C ASP A 11 -11.41 -0.78 4.01
N TYR A 12 -10.86 -1.43 5.06
CA TYR A 12 -10.74 -0.79 6.38
C TYR A 12 -9.91 0.50 6.28
N VAL A 13 -8.74 0.44 5.65
CA VAL A 13 -7.83 1.59 5.53
C VAL A 13 -8.53 2.76 4.83
N ARG A 14 -9.19 2.48 3.70
CA ARG A 14 -9.89 3.48 2.88
C ARG A 14 -11.02 4.15 3.67
N ARG A 15 -11.85 3.35 4.36
CA ARG A 15 -13.01 3.86 5.11
C ARG A 15 -12.61 4.55 6.41
N HIS A 16 -11.64 3.99 7.13
CA HIS A 16 -11.26 4.48 8.46
C HIS A 16 -10.35 5.72 8.39
N TYR A 17 -9.38 5.72 7.47
CA TYR A 17 -8.42 6.83 7.35
C TYR A 17 -8.75 7.80 6.20
N GLY A 18 -9.72 7.48 5.32
CA GLY A 18 -10.11 8.36 4.22
C GLY A 18 -9.06 8.51 3.11
N VAL A 19 -8.15 7.54 2.98
CA VAL A 19 -7.05 7.56 2.00
C VAL A 19 -7.35 6.66 0.80
N PRO A 20 -6.78 6.94 -0.39
CA PRO A 20 -7.01 6.13 -1.59
C PRO A 20 -6.12 4.88 -1.62
N ALA A 21 -5.95 4.17 -0.50
CA ALA A 21 -5.09 2.99 -0.45
C ALA A 21 -5.65 1.84 -1.30
N GLU A 22 -4.81 1.26 -2.15
CA GLU A 22 -5.17 0.15 -3.03
C GLU A 22 -3.93 -0.68 -3.35
N ILE A 23 -3.99 -2.01 -3.28
CA ILE A 23 -2.96 -2.91 -3.78
C ILE A 23 -2.69 -2.60 -5.25
N GLY A 24 -1.41 -2.42 -5.60
CA GLY A 24 -0.94 -1.97 -6.90
C GLY A 24 -0.68 -0.46 -6.97
N ARG A 25 -1.14 0.34 -6.00
CA ARG A 25 -0.93 1.79 -6.03
C ARG A 25 0.51 2.19 -5.70
N ARG A 26 1.03 3.17 -6.46
CA ARG A 26 2.29 3.85 -6.18
C ARG A 26 2.18 4.72 -4.93
N VAL A 27 3.23 4.73 -4.12
CA VAL A 27 3.33 5.59 -2.95
C VAL A 27 4.73 6.18 -2.80
N ILE A 28 4.81 7.29 -2.07
CA ILE A 28 6.05 7.75 -1.42
C ILE A 28 5.85 7.55 0.08
N ALA A 29 6.59 6.63 0.68
CA ALA A 29 6.50 6.26 2.09
C ALA A 29 7.78 6.69 2.82
N ASN A 30 7.67 7.62 3.78
CA ASN A 30 8.80 8.24 4.46
C ASN A 30 9.86 8.80 3.49
N GLY A 31 9.40 9.41 2.39
CA GLY A 31 10.27 9.94 1.33
C GLY A 31 10.81 8.91 0.34
N GLU A 32 10.55 7.61 0.52
CA GLU A 32 11.01 6.55 -0.40
C GLU A 32 9.88 6.03 -1.31
N PRO A 33 10.11 5.90 -2.64
CA PRO A 33 9.11 5.40 -3.57
C PRO A 33 8.86 3.90 -3.41
N GLY A 34 7.61 3.47 -3.58
CA GLY A 34 7.20 2.06 -3.52
C GLY A 34 5.80 1.76 -4.05
N VAL A 35 5.35 0.52 -3.82
CA VAL A 35 4.02 0.01 -4.23
C VAL A 35 3.33 -0.69 -3.07
N ILE A 36 2.04 -0.45 -2.89
CA ILE A 36 1.20 -1.21 -1.96
C ILE A 36 0.99 -2.62 -2.51
N MET A 37 1.36 -3.63 -1.74
CA MET A 37 1.35 -5.04 -2.17
C MET A 37 0.51 -5.94 -1.25
N ALA A 38 0.07 -5.43 -0.10
CA ALA A 38 -0.77 -6.18 0.82
C ALA A 38 -1.66 -5.25 1.66
N ASP A 39 -2.91 -5.68 1.84
CA ASP A 39 -3.78 -5.18 2.91
C ASP A 39 -3.35 -5.81 4.24
N ARG A 40 -3.13 -4.98 5.27
CA ARG A 40 -2.69 -5.41 6.60
C ARG A 40 -3.51 -4.74 7.72
N GLY A 41 -4.80 -4.51 7.46
CA GLY A 41 -5.73 -3.98 8.47
C GLY A 41 -5.51 -2.50 8.73
N GLN A 42 -4.95 -2.14 9.89
CA GLN A 42 -4.61 -0.73 10.21
C GLN A 42 -3.37 -0.22 9.46
N TYR A 43 -2.64 -1.10 8.78
CA TYR A 43 -1.44 -0.78 8.03
C TYR A 43 -1.60 -1.16 6.56
N ILE A 44 -0.79 -0.55 5.70
CA ILE A 44 -0.56 -0.98 4.31
C ILE A 44 0.80 -1.66 4.20
N GLY A 45 0.85 -2.78 3.47
CA GLY A 45 2.09 -3.46 3.16
C GLY A 45 2.71 -2.87 1.90
N VAL A 46 3.88 -2.24 2.00
CA VAL A 46 4.58 -1.60 0.87
C VAL A 46 5.87 -2.34 0.57
N ILE A 47 6.17 -2.52 -0.72
CA ILE A 47 7.53 -2.83 -1.19
C ILE A 47 8.15 -1.53 -1.69
N LEU A 48 9.28 -1.15 -1.11
CA LEU A 48 10.07 -0.02 -1.61
C LEU A 48 10.83 -0.42 -2.88
N ASP A 49 10.92 0.49 -3.83
CA ASP A 49 11.61 0.24 -5.10
C ASP A 49 13.09 -0.09 -4.86
N SER A 50 13.69 0.58 -3.87
CA SER A 50 15.07 0.45 -3.42
C SER A 50 15.38 -0.89 -2.76
N ASP A 51 14.39 -1.69 -2.33
CA ASP A 51 14.64 -2.97 -1.65
C ASP A 51 14.90 -4.10 -2.67
N PRO A 52 16.15 -4.57 -2.83
CA PRO A 52 16.47 -5.62 -3.81
C PRO A 52 15.84 -6.97 -3.45
N LYS A 53 15.46 -7.16 -2.18
CA LYS A 53 14.80 -8.39 -1.71
C LYS A 53 13.27 -8.31 -1.82
N LYS A 54 12.72 -7.20 -2.32
CA LYS A 54 11.29 -6.96 -2.51
C LYS A 54 10.45 -7.35 -1.27
N ARG A 55 10.92 -6.94 -0.08
CA ARG A 55 10.25 -7.25 1.19
C ARG A 55 9.05 -6.33 1.40
N ILE A 56 7.93 -6.90 1.81
CA ILE A 56 6.73 -6.15 2.21
C ILE A 56 6.92 -5.67 3.65
N ARG A 57 6.88 -4.35 3.86
CA ARG A 57 6.98 -3.70 5.18
C ARG A 57 5.67 -2.99 5.52
N ASN A 58 5.36 -2.87 6.80
CA ASN A 58 4.16 -2.16 7.27
C ASN A 58 4.41 -0.66 7.30
N TYR A 59 3.47 0.11 6.75
CA TYR A 59 3.41 1.56 6.88
C TYR A 59 2.05 1.99 7.39
N HIS A 60 2.03 2.98 8.28
CA HIS A 60 0.77 3.59 8.67
C HIS A 60 0.25 4.42 7.48
N PRO A 61 -1.02 4.27 7.09
CA PRO A 61 -1.54 4.84 5.85
C PRO A 61 -1.54 6.38 5.81
N THR A 62 -1.48 7.05 6.96
CA THR A 62 -1.47 8.53 7.02
C THR A 62 -0.13 9.12 7.45
N TRP A 63 0.84 8.30 7.85
CA TRP A 63 2.13 8.80 8.35
C TRP A 63 3.12 8.93 7.20
N GLU A 64 3.54 10.17 6.91
CA GLU A 64 4.51 10.49 5.85
C GLU A 64 4.23 9.74 4.54
N MET A 65 2.95 9.66 4.18
CA MET A 65 2.47 8.86 3.06
C MET A 65 1.90 9.77 1.98
N GLN A 66 2.39 9.60 0.76
CA GLN A 66 1.82 10.22 -0.43
C GLN A 66 1.32 9.12 -1.37
N TYR A 67 0.10 9.28 -1.86
CA TYR A 67 -0.55 8.33 -2.75
C TYR A 67 -0.47 8.83 -4.18
N GLY A 68 0.07 7.99 -5.06
CA GLY A 68 0.18 8.25 -6.50
C GLY A 68 -0.85 7.49 -7.32
N GLU A 69 -0.51 7.30 -8.59
CA GLU A 69 -1.27 6.54 -9.56
C GLU A 69 -1.17 5.02 -9.33
N MET A 70 -2.00 4.26 -10.04
CA MET A 70 -1.90 2.80 -10.07
C MET A 70 -0.66 2.38 -10.87
N ALA A 71 0.09 1.39 -10.37
CA ALA A 71 1.28 0.84 -11.01
C ALA A 71 0.96 -0.30 -11.97
#